data_AF-A0A662GPR7-F1
#
_entry.id   AF-A0A662GPR7-F1
#
_cell.length_a   1.000
_cell.length_b   1.000
_cell.length_c   1.000
_cell.angle_alpha   90.00
_cell.angle_beta   90.00
_cell.angle_gamma   90.00
#
_symmetry.space_group_name_H-M   'P 1'
#
loop_
_entity.id
_entity.type
_entity.pdbx_description
1 polymer ?
#
loop_
_entity_poly.entity_id
_entity_poly.type
_entity_poly.pdbx_seq_one_letter_code
_entity_poly.pdbx_strand_id
1 'polypeptide(L)'
;MIAAVVHGDVDGLVSAAILYSYSRNRNERVKIYTSQPYLLPQALLRIQNLKQLRRLYIIDLGLDQQTWGRMRHLMRLIAESVKTVWLDHHVTTVRLADELVDAGVSLVLSIDRCASTITYHMFGRGSEDPSFFLKLARVG
;
A
#
# COMPACT_ATOMS: atom_id res chain seq x y z
N MET A 1 -1.22 2.16 -15.29
CA MET A 1 -1.03 0.91 -14.53
C MET A 1 -1.04 1.21 -13.04
N ILE A 2 -1.49 0.26 -12.21
CA ILE A 2 -1.35 0.30 -10.75
C ILE A 2 -0.15 -0.57 -10.34
N ALA A 3 0.62 -0.12 -9.35
CA ALA A 3 1.52 -0.98 -8.59
C ALA A 3 1.12 -0.98 -7.10
N ALA A 4 1.39 -2.08 -6.41
CA ALA A 4 1.26 -2.19 -4.97
C ALA A 4 2.51 -2.84 -4.38
N VAL A 5 3.06 -2.26 -3.32
CA VAL A 5 4.02 -2.91 -2.43
C VAL A 5 3.29 -3.28 -1.16
N VAL A 6 3.31 -4.55 -0.80
CA VAL A 6 2.58 -5.09 0.34
C VAL A 6 3.52 -5.88 1.22
N HIS A 7 3.20 -5.98 2.51
CA HIS A 7 3.89 -6.93 3.38
C HIS A 7 3.60 -8.38 2.96
N GLY A 8 4.52 -9.29 3.33
CA GLY A 8 4.50 -10.68 2.85
C GLY A 8 3.77 -11.67 3.75
N ASP A 9 3.19 -11.22 4.86
CA ASP A 9 2.39 -12.06 5.75
C ASP A 9 0.90 -12.10 5.34
N VAL A 10 0.05 -12.66 6.20
CA VAL A 10 -1.36 -12.84 5.88
C VAL A 10 -2.06 -11.48 5.71
N ASP A 11 -1.80 -10.49 6.56
CA ASP A 11 -2.48 -9.19 6.50
C ASP A 11 -2.15 -8.44 5.19
N GLY A 12 -0.87 -8.38 4.85
CA GLY A 12 -0.40 -7.82 3.58
C GLY A 12 -0.88 -8.58 2.35
N LEU A 13 -0.86 -9.92 2.36
CA LEU A 13 -1.31 -10.74 1.23
C LEU A 13 -2.83 -10.71 1.02
N VAL A 14 -3.61 -10.64 2.09
CA VAL A 14 -5.07 -10.44 1.98
C VAL A 14 -5.37 -9.07 1.40
N SER A 15 -4.68 -8.02 1.87
CA SER A 15 -4.78 -6.67 1.29
C SER A 15 -4.47 -6.66 -0.21
N ALA A 16 -3.41 -7.36 -0.61
CA ALA A 16 -3.02 -7.54 -2.00
C ALA A 16 -4.13 -8.21 -2.83
N ALA A 17 -4.72 -9.29 -2.31
CA ALA A 17 -5.78 -10.02 -3.00
C ALA A 17 -7.03 -9.16 -3.20
N ILE A 18 -7.43 -8.38 -2.19
CA ILE A 18 -8.56 -7.45 -2.26
C ILE A 18 -8.32 -6.40 -3.35
N LEU A 19 -7.15 -5.74 -3.33
CA LEU A 19 -6.79 -4.72 -4.32
C LEU A 19 -6.70 -5.32 -5.72
N TYR A 20 -6.17 -6.53 -5.84
CA TYR A 20 -6.07 -7.25 -7.11
C TYR A 20 -7.44 -7.49 -7.72
N SER A 21 -8.37 -8.09 -6.95
CA SER A 21 -9.73 -8.37 -7.43
C SER A 21 -10.50 -7.09 -7.75
N TYR A 22 -10.40 -6.06 -6.91
CA TYR A 22 -11.00 -4.74 -7.18
C TYR A 22 -10.52 -4.13 -8.51
N SER A 23 -9.21 -4.24 -8.79
CA SER A 23 -8.59 -3.71 -10.01
C SER A 23 -8.99 -4.53 -11.23
N ARG A 24 -8.99 -5.86 -11.12
CA ARG A 24 -9.43 -6.78 -12.17
C ARG A 24 -10.88 -6.56 -12.58
N ASN A 25 -11.78 -6.37 -11.61
CA ASN A 25 -13.19 -6.06 -11.85
C ASN A 25 -13.41 -4.76 -12.65
N ARG A 26 -12.39 -3.89 -12.70
CA ARG A 26 -12.39 -2.61 -13.46
C ARG A 26 -11.53 -2.66 -14.72
N ASN A 27 -11.07 -3.84 -15.13
CA ASN A 27 -10.14 -4.01 -16.24
C ASN A 27 -8.82 -3.23 -16.07
N GLU A 28 -8.41 -2.99 -14.83
CA GLU A 28 -7.16 -2.28 -14.53
C GLU A 28 -6.00 -3.25 -14.31
N ARG A 29 -4.88 -3.01 -15.00
CA ARG A 29 -3.65 -3.76 -14.78
C ARG A 29 -2.99 -3.33 -13.46
N VAL A 30 -2.80 -4.30 -12.57
CA VAL A 30 -2.12 -4.14 -11.28
C VAL A 30 -0.90 -5.07 -11.22
N LYS A 31 0.22 -4.55 -10.73
CA LYS A 31 1.42 -5.32 -10.37
C LYS A 31 1.59 -5.30 -8.86
N ILE A 32 1.72 -6.48 -8.25
CA ILE A 32 1.91 -6.61 -6.80
C ILE A 32 3.34 -7.06 -6.52
N TYR A 33 3.96 -6.41 -5.56
CA TYR A 33 5.29 -6.69 -5.04
C TYR A 33 5.18 -6.94 -3.55
N THR A 34 5.79 -8.01 -3.06
CA THR A 34 5.95 -8.22 -1.63
C THR A 34 7.26 -7.58 -1.17
N SER A 35 7.26 -7.02 0.03
CA SER A 35 8.44 -6.41 0.66
C SER A 35 8.39 -6.58 2.17
N GLN A 36 9.52 -6.26 2.81
CA GLN A 36 9.65 -6.01 4.24
C GLN A 36 9.88 -4.50 4.43
N PRO A 37 9.61 -3.92 5.61
CA PRO A 37 9.82 -2.49 5.85
C PRO A 37 11.23 -2.00 5.48
N TYR A 38 12.26 -2.71 5.94
CA TYR A 38 13.66 -2.39 5.66
C TYR A 38 14.05 -2.59 4.17
N LEU A 39 13.24 -3.30 3.40
CA LEU A 39 13.42 -3.53 1.96
C LEU A 39 12.57 -2.62 1.06
N LEU A 40 11.70 -1.81 1.65
CA LEU A 40 10.84 -0.88 0.89
C LEU A 40 11.66 0.05 -0.02
N PRO A 41 12.84 0.59 0.37
CA PRO A 41 13.64 1.40 -0.54
C PRO A 41 14.01 0.67 -1.84
N GLN A 42 14.44 -0.61 -1.77
CA GLN A 42 14.74 -1.38 -2.98
C GLN A 42 13.50 -1.66 -3.82
N ALA A 43 12.34 -1.89 -3.19
CA ALA A 43 11.09 -2.09 -3.90
C ALA A 43 10.67 -0.82 -4.67
N LEU A 44 10.79 0.36 -4.05
CA LEU A 44 10.50 1.64 -4.69
C LEU A 44 11.43 1.93 -5.87
N LEU A 45 12.72 1.59 -5.77
CA LEU A 45 13.68 1.72 -6.88
C LEU A 45 13.32 0.83 -8.09
N ARG A 46 12.64 -0.31 -7.87
CA ARG A 46 12.12 -1.14 -8.97
C ARG A 46 10.87 -0.52 -9.58
N ILE A 47 10.01 0.09 -8.76
CA ILE A 47 8.73 0.67 -9.17
C ILE A 47 8.88 1.98 -9.92
N GLN A 48 9.83 2.84 -9.56
CA GLN A 48 10.06 4.12 -10.25
C GLN A 48 10.32 3.96 -11.76
N ASN A 49 10.84 2.79 -12.18
CA ASN A 49 11.15 2.49 -13.57
C ASN A 49 9.94 1.92 -14.36
N LEU A 50 8.78 1.77 -13.72
CA LEU A 50 7.57 1.28 -14.39
C LEU A 50 6.98 2.36 -15.28
N LYS A 51 7.01 2.12 -16.60
CA LYS A 51 6.35 2.97 -17.59
C LYS A 51 4.83 3.02 -17.33
N GLN A 52 4.24 4.20 -17.45
CA GLN A 52 2.79 4.45 -17.34
C GLN A 52 2.20 4.07 -15.97
N LEU A 53 3.01 4.09 -14.91
CA LEU A 53 2.52 3.95 -13.54
C LEU A 53 1.70 5.20 -13.18
N ARG A 54 0.42 5.02 -12.84
CA ARG A 54 -0.48 6.12 -12.44
C ARG A 54 -0.78 6.16 -10.95
N ARG A 55 -0.64 5.02 -10.29
CA ARG A 55 -0.96 4.87 -8.87
C ARG A 55 -0.06 3.83 -8.23
N LEU A 56 0.47 4.18 -7.07
CA LEU A 56 1.22 3.31 -6.19
C LEU A 56 0.45 3.15 -4.88
N TYR A 57 0.26 1.90 -4.45
CA TYR A 57 -0.19 1.58 -3.11
C TYR A 57 0.96 1.00 -2.29
N ILE A 58 1.08 1.43 -1.05
CA ILE A 58 1.97 0.84 -0.06
C ILE A 58 1.08 0.34 1.07
N ILE A 59 1.13 -0.95 1.37
CA ILE A 59 0.17 -1.56 2.30
C ILE A 59 0.92 -2.36 3.35
N ASP A 60 0.55 -2.14 4.62
CA ASP A 60 1.01 -2.93 5.77
C ASP A 60 2.53 -2.87 6.01
N LEU A 61 3.15 -1.74 5.71
CA LEU A 61 4.61 -1.58 5.82
C LEU A 61 4.95 -0.49 6.82
N GLY A 62 5.03 -0.87 8.09
CA GLY A 62 5.41 0.02 9.19
C GLY A 62 6.85 0.52 9.05
N LEU A 63 7.06 1.83 8.88
CA LEU A 63 8.40 2.42 8.78
C LEU A 63 8.93 2.95 10.10
N ASP A 64 10.22 2.76 10.35
CA ASP A 64 10.97 3.51 11.36
C ASP A 64 11.62 4.78 10.78
N GLN A 65 12.06 5.69 11.66
CA GLN A 65 12.69 6.96 11.27
C GLN A 65 13.95 6.75 10.41
N GLN A 66 14.73 5.70 10.70
CA GLN A 66 15.98 5.44 10.01
C GLN A 66 15.75 5.01 8.55
N THR A 67 14.75 4.16 8.33
CA THR A 67 14.35 3.69 7.01
C THR A 67 13.70 4.81 6.23
N TRP A 68 12.80 5.58 6.87
CA TRP A 68 12.21 6.77 6.27
C TRP A 68 13.27 7.79 5.80
N GLY A 69 14.24 8.12 6.66
CA GLY A 69 15.32 9.05 6.32
C GLY A 69 16.10 8.63 5.07
N ARG A 70 16.24 7.32 4.82
CA ARG A 70 16.92 6.75 3.64
C ARG A 70 16.09 6.83 2.36
N MET A 71 14.76 6.85 2.43
CA MET A 71 13.88 6.79 1.25
C MET A 71 13.02 8.02 1.02
N ARG A 72 12.96 8.99 1.93
CA ARG A 72 12.06 10.15 1.84
C ARG A 72 12.20 10.93 0.53
N HIS A 73 13.42 11.08 0.03
CA HIS A 73 13.67 11.79 -1.24
C HIS A 73 13.13 10.99 -2.44
N LEU A 74 13.38 9.68 -2.47
CA LEU A 74 12.82 8.80 -3.49
C LEU A 74 11.29 8.78 -3.44
N MET A 75 10.70 8.76 -2.25
CA MET A 75 9.24 8.82 -2.08
C MET A 75 8.66 10.10 -2.67
N ARG A 76 9.27 11.26 -2.38
CA ARG A 76 8.88 12.56 -2.94
C ARG A 76 8.89 12.55 -4.46
N LEU A 77 10.00 12.12 -5.06
CA LEU A 77 10.13 12.04 -6.53
C LEU A 77 9.06 11.14 -7.17
N ILE A 78 8.74 10.02 -6.52
CA ILE A 78 7.65 9.14 -7.00
C ILE A 78 6.31 9.87 -6.88
N ALA A 79 6.02 10.47 -5.73
CA ALA A 79 4.74 11.12 -5.46
C ALA A 79 4.44 12.34 -6.35
N GLU A 80 5.48 13.03 -6.86
CA GLU A 80 5.34 14.14 -7.82
C GLU A 80 4.66 13.71 -9.13
N SER A 81 4.82 12.46 -9.56
CA SER A 81 4.32 11.95 -10.84
C SER A 81 3.31 10.80 -10.72
N VAL A 82 3.25 10.16 -9.55
CA VAL A 82 2.43 8.98 -9.28
C VAL A 82 1.57 9.23 -8.05
N LYS A 83 0.24 9.09 -8.20
CA LYS A 83 -0.66 9.16 -7.04
C LYS A 83 -0.31 8.03 -6.06
N THR A 84 0.25 8.38 -4.92
CA THR A 84 0.74 7.42 -3.94
C THR A 84 -0.15 7.39 -2.72
N VAL A 85 -0.61 6.19 -2.34
CA VAL A 85 -1.50 5.97 -1.19
C VAL A 85 -0.88 4.94 -0.27
N TRP A 86 -0.78 5.26 1.02
CA TRP A 86 -0.29 4.34 2.05
C TRP A 86 -1.44 3.89 2.95
N LEU A 87 -1.68 2.58 3.01
CA LEU A 87 -2.67 1.95 3.88
C LEU A 87 -1.92 1.20 4.98
N ASP A 88 -2.09 1.62 6.23
CA ASP A 88 -1.30 1.03 7.32
C ASP A 88 -1.99 1.15 8.68
N HIS A 89 -1.52 0.34 9.63
CA HIS A 89 -1.98 0.32 11.00
C HIS A 89 -0.85 0.47 12.03
N HIS A 90 0.41 0.39 11.59
CA HIS A 90 1.56 0.49 12.48
C HIS A 90 1.68 1.89 13.11
N VAL A 91 1.89 1.93 14.43
CA VAL A 91 2.11 3.18 15.19
C VAL A 91 3.31 3.96 14.65
N THR A 92 4.32 3.26 14.12
CA THR A 92 5.51 3.91 13.56
C THR A 92 5.18 4.73 12.30
N THR A 93 4.24 4.26 11.47
CA THR A 93 3.73 5.01 10.31
C THR A 93 2.89 6.21 10.74
N VAL A 94 2.08 6.06 11.80
CA VAL A 94 1.34 7.19 12.39
C VAL A 94 2.28 8.30 12.86
N ARG A 95 3.41 7.94 13.48
CA ARG A 95 4.43 8.92 13.92
C ARG A 95 5.09 9.67 12.77
N LEU A 96 5.10 9.10 11.57
CA LEU A 96 5.66 9.67 10.35
C LEU A 96 4.61 10.36 9.48
N ALA A 97 3.35 10.47 9.93
CA ALA A 97 2.23 10.89 9.08
C ALA A 97 2.46 12.27 8.43
N ASP A 98 2.90 13.26 9.20
CA ASP A 98 3.16 14.61 8.68
C ASP A 98 4.26 14.59 7.61
N GLU A 99 5.36 13.88 7.85
CA GLU A 99 6.46 13.78 6.89
C GLU A 99 6.06 13.07 5.59
N LEU A 100 5.18 12.07 5.70
CA LEU A 100 4.65 11.33 4.55
C LEU A 100 3.69 12.20 3.73
N VAL A 101 2.82 12.96 4.39
CA VAL A 101 1.92 13.92 3.73
C VAL A 101 2.71 15.03 3.04
N ASP A 102 3.71 15.58 3.71
CA ASP A 102 4.65 16.55 3.14
C ASP A 102 5.44 15.98 1.95
N ALA A 103 5.60 14.66 1.89
CA ALA A 103 6.20 13.97 0.76
C ALA A 103 5.22 13.71 -0.40
N GLY A 104 3.96 14.15 -0.31
CA GLY A 104 2.93 13.97 -1.33
C GLY A 104 2.18 12.65 -1.24
N VAL A 105 2.30 11.92 -0.12
CA VAL A 105 1.62 10.63 0.08
C VAL A 105 0.25 10.84 0.71
N SER A 106 -0.79 10.23 0.14
CA SER A 106 -2.10 10.14 0.78
C SER A 106 -2.12 9.00 1.80
N LEU A 107 -2.55 9.26 3.03
CA LEU A 107 -2.55 8.26 4.09
C LEU A 107 -3.97 7.76 4.41
N VAL A 108 -4.08 6.45 4.66
CA VAL A 108 -5.27 5.79 5.22
C VAL A 108 -4.80 4.95 6.39
N LEU A 109 -5.00 5.45 7.61
CA LEU A 109 -4.45 4.86 8.83
C LEU A 109 -5.55 4.42 9.79
N SER A 110 -5.35 3.30 10.48
CA SER A 110 -6.23 2.82 11.55
C SER A 110 -5.39 2.01 12.54
N ILE A 111 -5.28 2.42 13.80
CA ILE A 111 -4.51 1.65 14.81
C ILE A 111 -5.32 0.52 15.46
N ASP A 112 -6.62 0.47 15.20
CA ASP A 112 -7.62 -0.44 15.74
C ASP A 112 -7.98 -1.58 14.77
N ARG A 113 -7.38 -1.60 13.57
CA ARG A 113 -7.72 -2.55 12.49
C ARG A 113 -6.47 -3.05 11.78
N CYS A 114 -6.52 -4.28 11.29
CA CYS A 114 -5.52 -4.82 10.37
C CYS A 114 -5.54 -4.07 9.03
N ALA A 115 -4.43 -4.06 8.30
CA ALA A 115 -4.31 -3.40 7.00
C ALA A 115 -5.31 -3.97 5.97
N SER A 116 -5.61 -5.26 6.05
CA SER A 116 -6.60 -5.97 5.22
C SER A 116 -8.02 -5.49 5.47
N THR A 117 -8.37 -5.22 6.73
CA THR A 117 -9.65 -4.60 7.09
C THR A 117 -9.73 -3.18 6.51
N ILE A 118 -8.69 -2.36 6.66
CA ILE A 118 -8.62 -1.02 6.05
C ILE A 118 -8.80 -1.12 4.53
N THR A 119 -8.07 -2.04 3.90
CA THR A 119 -8.10 -2.28 2.45
C THR A 119 -9.48 -2.75 1.99
N TYR A 120 -10.18 -3.58 2.76
CA TYR A 120 -11.56 -3.99 2.45
C TYR A 120 -12.52 -2.80 2.50
N HIS A 121 -12.42 -1.91 3.49
CA HIS A 121 -13.27 -0.73 3.55
C HIS A 121 -13.09 0.18 2.34
N MET A 122 -11.87 0.26 1.81
CA MET A 122 -11.54 1.05 0.62
C MET A 122 -12.00 0.39 -0.68
N PHE A 123 -11.80 -0.92 -0.84
CA PHE A 123 -11.90 -1.59 -2.15
C PHE A 123 -12.82 -2.81 -2.16
N GLY A 124 -13.07 -3.43 -1.01
CA GLY A 124 -13.73 -4.73 -0.89
C GLY A 124 -15.11 -4.79 -1.52
N ARG A 125 -15.93 -3.75 -1.37
CA ARG A 125 -17.26 -3.66 -2.00
C ARG A 125 -17.22 -3.65 -3.53
N GLY A 126 -16.10 -3.26 -4.13
CA GLY A 126 -15.90 -3.22 -5.57
C GLY A 126 -15.12 -4.41 -6.13
N SER A 127 -14.76 -5.40 -5.30
CA SER A 127 -14.10 -6.65 -5.73
C SER A 127 -15.05 -7.57 -6.51
N GLU A 128 -14.53 -8.65 -7.08
CA GLU A 128 -15.30 -9.64 -7.84
C GLU A 128 -16.24 -10.47 -6.92
N ASP A 129 -15.86 -10.68 -5.65
CA ASP A 129 -16.71 -11.30 -4.62
C ASP A 129 -16.56 -10.58 -3.27
N PRO A 130 -17.34 -9.51 -3.02
CA PRO A 130 -17.27 -8.75 -1.78
C PRO A 130 -17.49 -9.60 -0.52
N SER A 131 -18.30 -10.66 -0.60
CA SER A 131 -18.64 -11.49 0.56
C SER A 131 -17.48 -12.37 0.99
N PHE A 132 -16.74 -12.93 0.03
CA PHE A 132 -15.52 -13.69 0.26
C PHE A 132 -14.43 -12.80 0.86
N PHE A 133 -14.18 -11.64 0.25
CA PHE A 133 -13.13 -10.74 0.71
C PHE A 133 -13.43 -10.11 2.07
N LEU A 134 -14.70 -9.93 2.44
CA LEU A 134 -15.08 -9.51 3.80
C LEU A 134 -14.67 -10.54 4.85
N LYS A 135 -14.86 -11.84 4.56
CA LYS A 135 -14.45 -12.91 5.48
C LYS A 135 -12.93 -12.97 5.58
N LEU A 136 -12.24 -12.85 4.45
CA LEU A 136 -10.79 -12.91 4.39
C LEU A 136 -10.14 -11.76 5.18
N ALA A 137 -10.68 -10.53 5.06
CA ALA A 137 -10.22 -9.35 5.78
C ALA A 137 -10.42 -9.40 7.31
N ARG A 138 -11.17 -10.38 7.83
CA ARG A 138 -11.32 -10.62 9.28
C ARG A 138 -10.28 -11.60 9.83
N VAL A 139 -9.60 -12.33 8.96
CA VAL A 139 -8.60 -13.35 9.30
C VAL A 139 -7.19 -12.81 9.08
N GLY A 140 -7.03 -11.98 8.04
CA GLY A 140 -5.84 -11.15 7.84
C GLY A 140 -5.75 -10.02 8.85
#